data_AF-A0AA36N8X3-F1
#
_entry.id   AF-A0AA36N8X3-F1
#
_cell.length_a   1.000
_cell.length_b   1.000
_cell.length_c   1.000
_cell.angle_alpha   90.00
_cell.angle_beta   90.00
_cell.angle_gamma   90.00
#
_symmetry.space_group_name_H-M   'P 1'
#
loop_
_entity.id
_entity.type
_entity.pdbx_description
1 polymer ?
#
loop_
_entity_poly.entity_id
_entity_poly.type
_entity_poly.pdbx_seq_one_letter_code
_entity_poly.pdbx_strand_id
1 'polypeptide(L)'
;MQAGEDPDRAKVIASLGPRWQAMCRNHASTTFLWSHNGKTKSGWIQLLPGGKLSTTWCLGTWEVLANNPDVVDMCFGTSRHLCHYKDGGFIVEQKYALRTGKESYKPGVPKSCGFITHGDERGHRGVPGERGYKNLGQGKRKDLSDDEAEARSMSFLQKDMDFNAFFGAWSDWQSKRARCMAAIPWAKPEPAAEVAEVPPLPEPAFEVDLRQAEEAADEAEMAAEAARLASAEAAAARTAVEAQ
;
A
#
# COMPACT_ATOMS: atom_id res chain seq x y z
N MET A 1 6.72 22.14 16.59
CA MET A 1 7.20 21.40 15.41
C MET A 1 5.97 21.14 14.55
N GLN A 2 5.86 21.80 13.40
CA GLN A 2 4.83 21.46 12.42
C GLN A 2 5.15 20.06 11.91
N ALA A 3 4.18 19.14 11.97
CA ALA A 3 4.28 17.87 11.28
C ALA A 3 4.48 18.22 9.80
N GLY A 4 5.73 18.07 9.30
CA GLY A 4 6.01 18.28 7.89
C GLY A 4 5.05 17.40 7.11
N GLU A 5 4.34 17.99 6.15
CA GLU A 5 3.46 17.21 5.29
C GLU A 5 4.28 16.09 4.67
N ASP A 6 3.92 14.84 4.97
CA ASP A 6 4.49 13.67 4.33
C ASP A 6 4.18 13.80 2.82
N PRO A 7 5.18 14.12 1.97
CA PRO A 7 4.94 14.47 0.58
C PRO A 7 4.34 13.30 -0.20
N ASP A 8 4.46 12.09 0.33
CA ASP A 8 3.93 10.89 -0.30
C ASP A 8 2.53 10.50 0.21
N ARG A 9 1.95 11.24 1.16
CA ARG A 9 0.57 11.02 1.63
C ARG A 9 -0.45 11.10 0.50
N ALA A 10 -0.30 12.07 -0.41
CA ALA A 10 -1.19 12.23 -1.55
C ALA A 10 -1.20 10.98 -2.46
N LYS A 11 -0.05 10.33 -2.64
CA LYS A 11 0.08 9.09 -3.42
C LYS A 11 -0.66 7.93 -2.75
N VAL A 12 -0.56 7.81 -1.43
CA VAL A 12 -1.32 6.81 -0.65
C VAL A 12 -2.81 7.04 -0.78
N ILE A 13 -3.26 8.28 -0.65
CA ILE A 13 -4.68 8.62 -0.80
C ILE A 13 -5.14 8.24 -2.21
N ALA A 14 -4.42 8.64 -3.26
CA ALA A 14 -4.81 8.36 -4.64
C ALA A 14 -4.96 6.86 -4.95
N SER A 15 -4.23 5.97 -4.27
CA SER A 15 -4.33 4.51 -4.46
C SER A 15 -5.41 3.82 -3.61
N LEU A 16 -6.12 4.55 -2.74
CA LEU A 16 -7.25 4.02 -1.97
C LEU A 16 -8.57 4.10 -2.76
N GLY A 17 -9.59 3.35 -2.34
CA GLY A 17 -10.95 3.48 -2.88
C GLY A 17 -11.60 4.84 -2.57
N PRO A 18 -12.64 5.28 -3.30
CA PRO A 18 -13.19 6.63 -3.19
C PRO A 18 -13.64 7.05 -1.78
N ARG A 19 -14.23 6.14 -1.00
CA ARG A 19 -14.68 6.44 0.37
C ARG A 19 -13.51 6.60 1.33
N TRP A 20 -12.50 5.74 1.19
CA TRP A 20 -11.24 5.85 1.92
C TRP A 20 -10.51 7.14 1.56
N GLN A 21 -10.47 7.51 0.27
CA GLN A 21 -9.91 8.78 -0.19
C GLN A 21 -10.58 9.97 0.49
N ALA A 22 -11.91 10.04 0.45
CA ALA A 22 -12.67 11.12 1.06
C ALA A 22 -12.36 11.22 2.57
N MET A 23 -12.37 10.10 3.29
CA MET A 23 -12.03 10.06 4.71
C MET A 23 -10.59 10.53 4.97
N CYS A 24 -9.60 10.02 4.26
CA CYS A 24 -8.21 10.41 4.46
C CYS A 24 -7.95 11.89 4.12
N ARG A 25 -8.62 12.43 3.09
CA ARG A 25 -8.57 13.87 2.73
C ARG A 25 -9.21 14.73 3.82
N ASN A 26 -10.41 14.38 4.27
CA ASN A 26 -11.15 15.13 5.28
C ASN A 26 -10.39 15.25 6.61
N HIS A 27 -9.64 14.22 6.99
CA HIS A 27 -8.87 14.19 8.24
C HIS A 27 -7.38 14.53 8.05
N ALA A 28 -6.94 14.80 6.82
CA ALA A 28 -5.55 15.02 6.44
C ALA A 28 -4.59 13.95 6.99
N SER A 29 -5.01 12.68 7.01
CA SER A 29 -4.27 11.59 7.65
C SER A 29 -4.44 10.27 6.91
N THR A 30 -3.40 9.45 6.92
CA THR A 30 -3.43 8.03 6.52
C THR A 30 -3.11 7.12 7.70
N THR A 31 -3.20 7.68 8.92
CA THR A 31 -2.92 7.00 10.18
C THR A 31 -4.21 6.72 10.93
N PHE A 32 -4.33 5.49 11.39
CA PHE A 32 -5.47 4.99 12.15
C PHE A 32 -5.03 4.48 13.50
N LEU A 33 -5.76 4.83 14.56
CA LEU A 33 -5.62 4.22 15.88
C LEU A 33 -6.25 2.84 15.85
N TRP A 34 -5.47 1.83 16.23
CA TRP A 34 -5.88 0.44 16.22
C TRP A 34 -6.50 0.02 17.55
N SER A 35 -7.60 -0.73 17.51
CA SER A 35 -8.21 -1.37 18.66
C SER A 35 -8.46 -2.85 18.39
N HIS A 36 -7.89 -3.75 19.21
CA HIS A 36 -8.11 -5.19 19.05
C HIS A 36 -9.53 -5.65 19.36
N ASN A 37 -10.22 -4.98 20.28
CA ASN A 37 -11.54 -5.35 20.80
C ASN A 37 -12.65 -4.37 20.39
N GLY A 38 -12.34 -3.44 19.49
CA GLY A 38 -13.28 -2.41 19.05
C GLY A 38 -13.51 -1.26 20.02
N LYS A 39 -12.91 -1.29 21.22
CA LYS A 39 -13.17 -0.34 22.32
C LYS A 39 -11.91 0.42 22.73
N THR A 40 -10.87 -0.31 23.13
CA THR A 40 -9.63 0.27 23.67
C THR A 40 -8.60 0.42 22.56
N LYS A 41 -8.11 1.64 22.35
CA LYS A 41 -7.08 1.96 21.36
C LYS A 41 -5.71 1.50 21.90
N SER A 42 -5.11 0.50 21.26
CA SER A 42 -3.91 -0.20 21.73
C SER A 42 -2.67 0.03 20.86
N GLY A 43 -2.83 0.67 19.70
CA GLY A 43 -1.75 0.94 18.77
C GLY A 43 -2.19 1.88 17.66
N TRP A 44 -1.38 1.92 16.61
CA TRP A 44 -1.65 2.68 15.40
C TRP A 44 -1.15 1.89 14.19
N ILE A 45 -1.76 2.19 13.05
CA ILE A 45 -1.31 1.79 11.73
C ILE A 45 -1.23 3.02 10.83
N GLN A 46 -0.25 3.08 9.96
CA GLN A 46 -0.12 4.11 8.93
C GLN A 46 0.03 3.41 7.58
N LEU A 47 -0.77 3.84 6.62
CA LEU A 47 -0.61 3.44 5.23
C LEU A 47 0.48 4.31 4.59
N LEU A 48 1.49 3.63 4.05
CA LEU A 48 2.64 4.22 3.35
C LEU A 48 2.54 3.96 1.84
N PRO A 49 3.28 4.73 1.02
CA PRO A 49 3.28 4.56 -0.43
C PRO A 49 3.76 3.19 -0.88
N GLY A 50 3.34 2.78 -2.08
CA GLY A 50 3.76 1.51 -2.68
C GLY A 50 3.23 0.27 -1.96
N GLY A 51 2.04 0.37 -1.35
CA GLY A 51 1.40 -0.75 -0.65
C GLY A 51 2.14 -1.18 0.61
N LYS A 52 2.95 -0.31 1.22
CA LYS A 52 3.65 -0.57 2.49
C LYS A 52 2.80 -0.07 3.65
N LEU A 53 2.82 -0.75 4.79
CA LEU A 53 2.19 -0.24 6.01
C LEU A 53 3.19 -0.26 7.16
N SER A 54 3.07 0.71 8.05
CA SER A 54 3.81 0.77 9.31
C SER A 54 2.84 0.67 10.47
N THR A 55 3.16 -0.14 11.48
CA THR A 55 2.36 -0.26 12.70
C THR A 55 3.22 0.03 13.92
N THR A 56 2.57 0.11 15.07
CA THR A 56 3.27 0.14 16.38
C THR A 56 4.20 -1.05 16.58
N TRP A 57 3.92 -2.20 15.97
CA TRP A 57 4.61 -3.47 16.26
C TRP A 57 5.62 -3.87 15.18
N CYS A 58 5.24 -3.71 13.92
CA CYS A 58 6.02 -4.16 12.77
C CYS A 58 5.63 -3.41 11.48
N LEU A 59 6.40 -3.65 10.43
CA LEU A 59 6.05 -3.27 9.07
C LEU A 59 5.18 -4.35 8.42
N GLY A 60 4.47 -3.97 7.36
CA GLY A 60 3.63 -4.88 6.58
C GLY A 60 3.29 -4.33 5.21
N THR A 61 2.28 -4.90 4.57
CA THR A 61 1.82 -4.52 3.23
C THR A 61 0.30 -4.36 3.18
N TRP A 62 -0.18 -3.43 2.38
CA TRP A 62 -1.61 -3.22 2.15
C TRP A 62 -1.92 -3.13 0.65
N GLU A 63 -3.12 -3.57 0.28
CA GLU A 63 -3.65 -3.44 -1.08
C GLU A 63 -5.18 -3.23 -1.03
N VAL A 64 -5.72 -2.44 -1.95
CA VAL A 64 -7.17 -2.35 -2.14
C VAL A 64 -7.62 -3.58 -2.90
N LEU A 65 -8.71 -4.19 -2.47
CA LEU A 65 -9.21 -5.38 -3.14
C LEU A 65 -9.81 -5.01 -4.51
N ALA A 66 -9.35 -5.67 -5.58
CA ALA A 66 -9.76 -5.35 -6.95
C ALA A 66 -11.29 -5.40 -7.16
N ASN A 67 -11.95 -6.35 -6.49
CA ASN A 67 -13.40 -6.55 -6.62
C ASN A 67 -14.23 -5.67 -5.66
N ASN A 68 -13.59 -5.02 -4.68
CA ASN A 68 -14.29 -4.20 -3.70
C ASN A 68 -13.41 -3.02 -3.21
N PRO A 69 -13.63 -1.80 -3.72
CA PRO A 69 -12.81 -0.64 -3.37
C PRO A 69 -13.01 -0.18 -1.91
N ASP A 70 -14.03 -0.67 -1.21
CA ASP A 70 -14.28 -0.36 0.20
C ASP A 70 -13.50 -1.28 1.16
N VAL A 71 -12.85 -2.33 0.64
CA VAL A 71 -12.07 -3.28 1.42
C VAL A 71 -10.59 -3.11 1.14
N VAL A 72 -9.83 -2.86 2.20
CA VAL A 72 -8.36 -2.84 2.18
C VAL A 72 -7.85 -4.10 2.85
N ASP A 73 -7.05 -4.87 2.14
CA ASP A 73 -6.33 -6.02 2.66
C ASP A 73 -5.02 -5.58 3.30
N MET A 74 -4.84 -5.85 4.59
CA MET A 74 -3.66 -5.47 5.36
C MET A 74 -2.96 -6.70 5.94
N CYS A 75 -1.71 -6.91 5.56
CA CYS A 75 -0.86 -7.99 6.05
C CYS A 75 0.24 -7.43 6.95
N PHE A 76 0.25 -7.79 8.23
CA PHE A 76 1.35 -7.46 9.13
C PHE A 76 1.46 -8.49 10.26
N GLY A 77 2.68 -8.72 10.73
CA GLY A 77 2.98 -9.78 11.69
C GLY A 77 2.62 -11.16 11.12
N THR A 78 1.82 -11.94 11.84
CA THR A 78 1.41 -13.30 11.44
C THR A 78 -0.01 -13.37 10.88
N SER A 79 -0.64 -12.22 10.65
CA SER A 79 -2.06 -12.13 10.32
C SER A 79 -2.32 -11.24 9.10
N ARG A 80 -3.33 -11.64 8.34
CA ARG A 80 -3.95 -10.87 7.26
C ARG A 80 -5.30 -10.36 7.75
N HIS A 81 -5.61 -9.10 7.48
CA HIS A 81 -6.79 -8.39 7.97
C HIS A 81 -7.54 -7.82 6.76
N LEU A 82 -8.79 -8.22 6.55
CA LEU A 82 -9.66 -7.58 5.57
C LEU A 82 -10.43 -6.45 6.28
N CYS A 83 -10.02 -5.23 5.99
CA CYS A 83 -10.50 -4.01 6.64
C CYS A 83 -11.57 -3.38 5.75
N HIS A 84 -12.83 -3.45 6.20
CA HIS A 84 -13.94 -2.78 5.53
C HIS A 84 -14.06 -1.34 6.01
N TYR A 85 -14.28 -0.42 5.07
CA TYR A 85 -14.54 0.98 5.35
C TYR A 85 -15.66 1.16 6.38
N LYS A 86 -15.48 2.10 7.31
CA LYS A 86 -16.51 2.61 8.22
C LYS A 86 -16.34 4.11 8.34
N ASP A 87 -17.43 4.84 8.56
CA ASP A 87 -17.31 6.27 8.83
C ASP A 87 -16.39 6.53 10.04
N GLY A 88 -15.41 7.42 9.86
CA GLY A 88 -14.34 7.69 10.82
C GLY A 88 -13.29 6.58 11.00
N GLY A 89 -13.24 5.55 10.15
CA GLY A 89 -12.16 4.55 10.16
C GLY A 89 -12.48 3.25 9.42
N PHE A 90 -12.30 2.11 10.09
CA PHE A 90 -12.58 0.80 9.50
C PHE A 90 -12.88 -0.27 10.54
N ILE A 91 -13.47 -1.38 10.09
CA ILE A 91 -13.67 -2.60 10.88
C ILE A 91 -12.97 -3.77 10.19
N VAL A 92 -12.29 -4.61 10.96
CA VAL A 92 -11.65 -5.82 10.43
C VAL A 92 -12.71 -6.92 10.36
N GLU A 93 -13.28 -7.15 9.18
CA GLU A 93 -14.35 -8.12 9.01
C GLU A 93 -13.87 -9.56 9.16
N GLN A 94 -12.73 -9.85 8.54
CA GLN A 94 -12.11 -11.17 8.51
C GLN A 94 -10.63 -11.04 8.88
N LYS A 95 -10.13 -12.04 9.62
CA LYS A 95 -8.72 -12.10 10.01
C LYS A 95 -8.20 -13.51 9.79
N TYR A 96 -7.20 -13.66 8.94
CA TYR A 96 -6.61 -14.95 8.58
C TYR A 96 -5.21 -15.07 9.16
N ALA A 97 -4.88 -16.23 9.73
CA ALA A 97 -3.51 -16.52 10.12
C ALA A 97 -2.69 -16.86 8.86
N LEU A 98 -1.65 -16.09 8.55
CA LEU A 98 -0.84 -16.26 7.33
C LEU A 98 -0.23 -17.67 7.23
N ARG A 99 0.10 -18.28 8.37
CA ARG A 99 0.67 -19.64 8.40
C ARG A 99 -0.35 -20.72 8.02
N THR A 100 -1.62 -20.57 8.36
CA THR A 100 -2.61 -21.65 8.21
C THR A 100 -3.71 -21.32 7.22
N GLY A 101 -3.86 -20.07 6.80
CA GLY A 101 -5.00 -19.60 5.98
C GLY A 101 -6.34 -19.61 6.71
N LYS A 102 -6.43 -20.22 7.91
CA LYS A 102 -7.65 -20.31 8.69
C LYS A 102 -8.08 -18.95 9.25
N GLU A 103 -9.37 -18.72 9.26
CA GLU A 103 -9.98 -17.58 9.95
C GLU A 103 -9.72 -17.71 11.45
N SER A 104 -9.30 -16.60 12.05
CA SER A 104 -8.84 -16.53 13.43
C SER A 104 -9.82 -15.84 14.37
N TYR A 105 -10.87 -15.20 13.83
CA TYR A 105 -11.93 -14.65 14.66
C TYR A 105 -12.82 -15.77 15.21
N LYS A 106 -13.13 -15.66 16.50
CA LYS A 106 -14.14 -16.50 17.15
C LYS A 106 -15.50 -15.81 17.04
N PRO A 107 -16.59 -16.56 16.83
CA PRO A 107 -17.93 -16.00 16.84
C PRO A 107 -18.22 -15.32 18.19
N GLY A 108 -18.86 -14.16 18.17
CA GLY A 108 -19.23 -13.39 19.36
C GLY A 108 -18.11 -12.53 19.98
N VAL A 109 -16.87 -12.64 19.52
CA VAL A 109 -15.79 -11.76 19.98
C VAL A 109 -15.85 -10.43 19.21
N PRO A 110 -15.75 -9.28 19.89
CA PRO A 110 -15.68 -7.98 19.23
C PRO A 110 -14.55 -7.94 18.18
N LYS A 111 -14.88 -7.48 16.99
CA LYS A 111 -13.92 -7.34 15.89
C LYS A 111 -12.95 -6.19 16.18
N SER A 112 -11.74 -6.31 15.66
CA SER A 112 -10.78 -5.20 15.67
C SER A 112 -11.30 -4.06 14.78
N CYS A 113 -10.97 -2.82 15.14
CA CYS A 113 -11.30 -1.65 14.33
C CYS A 113 -10.14 -0.64 14.32
N GLY A 114 -10.16 0.22 13.32
CA GLY A 114 -9.32 1.40 13.23
C GLY A 114 -10.15 2.67 13.28
N PHE A 115 -9.60 3.72 13.87
CA PHE A 115 -10.19 5.06 13.90
C PHE A 115 -9.22 6.05 13.28
N ILE A 116 -9.65 6.83 12.29
CA ILE A 116 -8.77 7.81 11.66
C ILE A 116 -8.37 8.89 12.68
N THR A 117 -7.12 9.33 12.60
CA THR A 117 -6.59 10.42 13.43
C THR A 117 -6.80 11.77 12.75
N HIS A 118 -7.10 12.81 13.52
CA HIS A 118 -7.14 14.18 13.03
C HIS A 118 -5.75 14.78 13.15
N GLY A 119 -5.14 15.10 12.01
CA GLY A 119 -3.72 15.47 11.99
C GLY A 119 -2.83 14.29 12.38
N ASP A 120 -1.55 14.37 12.04
CA ASP A 120 -0.59 13.33 12.41
C ASP A 120 -0.17 13.46 13.88
N GLU A 121 -1.16 13.57 14.79
CA GLU A 121 -0.98 13.61 16.24
C GLU A 121 -0.56 12.25 16.81
N ARG A 122 0.13 11.45 16.00
CA ARG A 122 0.91 10.34 16.52
C ARG A 122 1.79 10.92 17.61
N GLY A 123 1.50 10.51 18.84
CA GLY A 123 2.48 10.50 19.89
C GLY A 123 3.69 9.73 19.37
N HIS A 124 4.65 10.45 18.79
CA HIS A 124 5.93 10.02 18.20
C HIS A 124 6.83 9.24 19.16
N ARG A 125 6.32 8.73 20.27
CA ARG A 125 7.12 8.01 21.27
C ARG A 125 7.25 6.53 20.92
N GLY A 126 7.74 6.18 19.74
CA GLY A 126 8.09 4.79 19.49
C GLY A 126 8.37 4.54 18.03
N VAL A 127 9.64 4.37 17.71
CA VAL A 127 10.06 3.78 16.45
C VAL A 127 9.42 2.39 16.34
N PRO A 128 8.87 2.00 15.18
CA PRO A 128 8.37 0.64 14.97
C PRO A 128 9.39 -0.39 15.47
N GLY A 129 8.96 -1.30 16.36
CA GLY A 129 9.81 -2.35 16.92
C GLY A 129 10.54 -2.03 18.23
N GLU A 130 10.56 -0.78 18.69
CA GLU A 130 11.39 -0.39 19.86
C GLU A 130 10.68 -0.65 21.21
N ARG A 131 9.34 -0.65 21.24
CA ARG A 131 8.56 -0.65 22.50
C ARG A 131 8.35 -2.02 23.17
N GLY A 132 8.80 -3.15 22.60
CA GLY A 132 8.28 -4.47 23.00
C GLY A 132 9.23 -5.46 23.65
N TYR A 133 10.53 -5.44 23.34
CA TYR A 133 11.37 -6.59 23.66
C TYR A 133 12.00 -6.59 25.05
N LYS A 134 11.95 -5.47 25.80
CA LYS A 134 12.62 -5.39 27.10
C LYS A 134 11.90 -6.14 28.24
N ASN A 135 10.60 -6.45 28.12
CA ASN A 135 9.82 -7.03 29.23
C ASN A 135 9.20 -8.41 28.96
N LEU A 136 9.43 -9.03 27.79
CA LEU A 136 8.76 -10.29 27.40
C LEU A 136 9.65 -11.54 27.51
N GLY A 137 10.85 -11.47 28.10
CA GLY A 137 11.81 -12.56 27.91
C GLY A 137 12.93 -12.77 28.92
N GLN A 138 12.93 -12.13 30.10
CA GLN A 138 13.62 -12.74 31.26
C GLN A 138 12.69 -13.77 31.94
N GLY A 139 12.05 -14.62 31.14
CA GLY A 139 11.67 -15.92 31.64
C GLY A 139 12.97 -16.62 31.99
N LYS A 140 13.20 -16.90 33.27
CA LYS A 140 14.34 -17.63 33.83
C LYS A 140 14.83 -18.70 32.85
N ARG A 141 15.81 -18.37 32.01
CA ARG A 141 16.61 -19.40 31.36
C ARG A 141 17.33 -20.06 32.54
N LYS A 142 16.97 -21.31 32.77
CA LYS A 142 17.68 -22.22 33.66
C LYS A 142 19.17 -22.04 33.37
N ASP A 143 19.94 -21.61 34.36
CA ASP A 143 21.38 -21.43 34.27
C ASP A 143 21.97 -22.71 33.68
N LEU A 144 22.34 -22.64 32.40
CA LEU A 144 23.18 -23.63 31.75
C LEU A 144 24.58 -23.32 32.26
N SER A 145 25.19 -24.31 32.90
CA SER A 145 26.51 -24.26 33.53
C SER A 145 27.58 -23.68 32.58
N ASP A 146 28.49 -22.89 33.15
CA ASP A 146 29.56 -22.14 32.47
C ASP A 146 30.49 -22.97 31.56
N ASP A 147 30.50 -24.30 31.65
CA ASP A 147 31.42 -25.16 30.91
C ASP A 147 31.11 -25.33 29.40
N GLU A 148 29.96 -24.86 28.89
CA GLU A 148 29.65 -24.87 27.43
C GLU A 148 29.78 -23.50 26.74
N ALA A 149 30.05 -22.42 27.49
CA ALA A 149 30.08 -21.06 26.94
C ALA A 149 31.32 -20.77 26.08
N GLU A 150 32.43 -21.43 26.34
CA GLU A 150 33.69 -21.20 25.62
C GLU A 150 33.73 -21.87 24.23
N ALA A 151 32.85 -22.82 23.92
CA ALA A 151 32.80 -23.48 22.62
C ALA A 151 32.06 -22.69 21.52
N ARG A 152 31.32 -21.62 21.88
CA ARG A 152 30.49 -20.84 20.94
C ARG A 152 31.07 -19.48 20.53
N SER A 153 32.28 -19.14 20.98
CA SER A 153 33.01 -17.96 20.50
C SER A 153 33.75 -18.21 19.18
N MET A 154 33.48 -19.30 18.46
CA MET A 154 33.94 -19.47 17.09
C MET A 154 33.21 -18.46 16.21
N SER A 155 33.93 -17.38 15.90
CA SER A 155 33.70 -16.37 14.87
C SER A 155 32.53 -16.71 13.93
N PHE A 156 31.42 -16.03 14.10
CA PHE A 156 30.37 -15.95 13.09
C PHE A 156 30.97 -15.24 11.86
N LEU A 157 31.63 -16.01 11.00
CA LEU A 157 32.21 -15.50 9.77
C LEU A 157 31.05 -15.14 8.84
N GLN A 158 31.06 -13.91 8.32
CA GLN A 158 30.04 -13.41 7.39
C GLN A 158 29.81 -14.33 6.17
N LYS A 159 30.78 -15.21 5.87
CA LYS A 159 30.70 -16.23 4.81
C LYS A 159 29.72 -17.38 5.12
N ASP A 160 29.32 -17.56 6.37
CA ASP A 160 28.35 -18.59 6.79
C ASP A 160 26.89 -18.09 6.72
N MET A 161 26.66 -16.85 6.27
CA MET A 161 25.32 -16.37 5.95
C MET A 161 24.88 -16.93 4.60
N ASP A 162 24.24 -18.10 4.62
CA ASP A 162 23.58 -18.63 3.43
C ASP A 162 22.26 -17.87 3.18
N PHE A 163 22.31 -16.91 2.26
CA PHE A 163 21.13 -16.17 1.82
C PHE A 163 20.12 -17.05 1.08
N ASN A 164 20.49 -18.26 0.63
CA ASN A 164 19.52 -19.17 -0.01
C ASN A 164 18.44 -19.62 0.98
N ALA A 165 18.74 -19.74 2.26
CA ALA A 165 17.72 -20.02 3.28
C ALA A 165 16.69 -18.87 3.37
N PHE A 166 17.16 -17.62 3.22
CA PHE A 166 16.29 -16.44 3.20
C PHE A 166 15.44 -16.39 1.91
N PHE A 167 16.05 -16.58 0.74
CA PHE A 167 15.32 -16.57 -0.53
C PHE A 167 14.36 -17.76 -0.66
N GLY A 168 14.73 -18.94 -0.13
CA GLY A 168 13.84 -20.10 -0.04
C GLY A 168 12.62 -19.80 0.81
N ALA A 169 12.80 -19.27 2.02
CA ALA A 169 11.70 -18.86 2.89
C ALA A 169 10.80 -17.78 2.26
N TRP A 170 11.39 -16.84 1.49
CA TRP A 170 10.65 -15.81 0.75
C TRP A 170 9.82 -16.40 -0.39
N SER A 171 10.41 -17.28 -1.21
CA SER A 171 9.72 -17.94 -2.31
C SER A 171 8.58 -18.86 -1.81
N ASP A 172 8.84 -19.59 -0.72
CA ASP A 172 7.82 -20.38 -0.03
C ASP A 172 6.68 -19.51 0.50
N TRP A 173 7.00 -18.33 1.04
CA TRP A 173 6.01 -17.37 1.49
C TRP A 173 5.16 -16.85 0.33
N GLN A 174 5.75 -16.48 -0.82
CA GLN A 174 4.99 -16.05 -1.99
C GLN A 174 4.08 -17.17 -2.54
N SER A 175 4.62 -18.39 -2.68
CA SER A 175 3.86 -19.56 -3.13
C SER A 175 2.71 -19.91 -2.17
N LYS A 176 2.94 -19.73 -0.87
CA LYS A 176 1.91 -19.92 0.16
C LYS A 176 0.86 -18.82 0.13
N ARG A 177 1.25 -17.56 -0.06
CA ARG A 177 0.33 -16.43 -0.25
C ARG A 177 -0.58 -16.70 -1.44
N ALA A 178 -0.04 -17.13 -2.59
CA ALA A 178 -0.82 -17.48 -3.77
C ALA A 178 -1.85 -18.59 -3.49
N ARG A 179 -1.46 -19.66 -2.80
CA ARG A 179 -2.39 -20.74 -2.39
C ARG A 179 -3.48 -20.26 -1.44
N CYS A 180 -3.13 -19.43 -0.45
CA CYS A 180 -4.11 -18.86 0.47
C CYS A 180 -5.08 -17.92 -0.24
N MET A 181 -4.63 -17.15 -1.24
CA MET A 181 -5.50 -16.32 -2.07
C MET A 181 -6.48 -17.17 -2.88
N ALA A 182 -6.01 -18.26 -3.50
CA ALA A 182 -6.86 -19.17 -4.28
C ALA A 182 -7.90 -19.94 -3.44
N ALA A 183 -7.67 -20.09 -2.13
CA ALA A 183 -8.59 -20.79 -1.23
C ALA A 183 -9.77 -19.92 -0.75
N ILE A 184 -9.77 -18.62 -1.07
CA ILE A 184 -10.83 -17.72 -0.65
C ILE A 184 -12.03 -17.87 -1.61
N PRO A 185 -13.25 -18.17 -1.13
CA PRO A 185 -14.40 -18.53 -1.97
C PRO A 185 -14.78 -17.49 -3.02
N TRP A 186 -14.58 -16.20 -2.75
CA TRP A 186 -14.87 -15.10 -3.69
C TRP A 186 -13.72 -14.83 -4.68
N ALA A 187 -12.55 -15.45 -4.48
CA ALA A 187 -11.41 -15.36 -5.38
C ALA A 187 -11.42 -16.45 -6.46
N LYS A 188 -12.40 -17.37 -6.43
CA LYS A 188 -12.73 -18.13 -7.63
C LYS A 188 -13.30 -17.13 -8.62
N PRO A 189 -12.62 -16.80 -9.73
CA PRO A 189 -13.34 -16.22 -10.84
C PRO A 189 -14.52 -17.16 -11.10
N GLU A 190 -15.74 -16.64 -11.13
CA GLU A 190 -16.85 -17.46 -11.62
C GLU A 190 -16.36 -18.14 -12.90
N PRO A 191 -16.51 -19.48 -13.02
CA PRO A 191 -16.08 -20.19 -14.22
C PRO A 191 -16.71 -19.43 -15.36
N ALA A 192 -15.86 -18.80 -16.18
CA ALA A 192 -16.27 -17.86 -17.21
C ALA A 192 -17.47 -18.49 -17.90
N ALA A 193 -18.67 -17.96 -17.60
CA ALA A 193 -19.87 -18.41 -18.27
C ALA A 193 -19.53 -18.28 -19.74
N GLU A 194 -19.56 -19.42 -20.44
CA GLU A 194 -19.23 -19.57 -21.85
C GLU A 194 -19.72 -18.31 -22.55
N VAL A 195 -18.76 -17.41 -22.83
CA VAL A 195 -19.08 -16.06 -23.27
C VAL A 195 -19.57 -16.27 -24.67
N ALA A 196 -20.90 -16.35 -24.81
CA ALA A 196 -21.57 -16.27 -26.08
C ALA A 196 -20.90 -15.11 -26.82
N GLU A 197 -20.27 -15.45 -27.95
CA GLU A 197 -19.47 -14.57 -28.78
C GLU A 197 -20.13 -13.19 -28.84
N VAL A 198 -19.64 -12.27 -28.00
CA VAL A 198 -20.24 -10.94 -27.88
C VAL A 198 -19.93 -10.28 -29.21
N PRO A 199 -20.96 -9.94 -30.02
CA PRO A 199 -20.72 -9.24 -31.27
C PRO A 199 -19.89 -8.00 -30.97
N PRO A 200 -18.89 -7.66 -31.81
CA PRO A 200 -17.97 -6.57 -31.55
C PRO A 200 -18.78 -5.34 -31.15
N LEU A 201 -18.57 -4.90 -29.91
CA LEU A 201 -19.22 -3.71 -29.39
C LEU A 201 -18.86 -2.56 -30.34
N PRO A 202 -19.85 -1.77 -30.80
CA PRO A 202 -19.55 -0.59 -31.60
C PRO A 202 -18.58 0.27 -30.81
N GLU A 203 -17.49 0.68 -31.45
CA GLU A 203 -16.47 1.53 -30.83
C GLU A 203 -17.16 2.71 -30.13
N PRO A 204 -16.85 2.97 -28.85
CA PRO A 204 -17.51 4.04 -28.12
C PRO A 204 -17.21 5.35 -28.82
N ALA A 205 -18.24 6.07 -29.25
CA ALA A 205 -18.14 7.33 -30.00
C ALA A 205 -17.21 8.38 -29.36
N PHE A 206 -16.96 8.25 -28.05
CA PHE A 206 -16.04 9.09 -27.28
C PHE A 206 -14.55 8.93 -27.66
N GLU A 207 -14.10 7.76 -28.11
CA GLU A 207 -12.68 7.56 -28.49
C GLU A 207 -12.33 8.24 -29.82
N VAL A 208 -13.32 8.44 -30.69
CA VAL A 208 -13.15 9.17 -31.96
C VAL A 208 -12.95 10.66 -31.67
N ASP A 209 -13.70 11.23 -30.73
CA ASP A 209 -13.59 12.64 -30.35
C ASP A 209 -12.23 12.98 -29.73
N LEU A 210 -11.64 12.08 -28.93
CA LEU A 210 -10.36 12.33 -28.28
C LEU A 210 -9.20 12.35 -29.29
N ARG A 211 -9.20 11.44 -30.27
CA ARG A 211 -8.17 11.41 -31.34
C ARG A 211 -8.27 12.64 -32.23
N GLN A 212 -9.49 13.08 -32.56
CA GLN A 212 -9.69 14.31 -33.32
C GLN A 212 -9.23 15.56 -32.55
N ALA A 213 -9.38 15.57 -31.21
CA ALA A 213 -8.90 16.67 -30.38
C ALA A 213 -7.36 16.71 -30.27
N GLU A 214 -6.69 15.55 -30.20
CA GLU A 214 -5.22 15.46 -30.21
C GLU A 214 -4.65 15.89 -31.57
N GLU A 215 -5.22 15.41 -32.68
CA GLU A 215 -4.77 15.78 -34.03
C GLU A 215 -4.95 17.29 -34.31
N ALA A 216 -6.05 17.89 -33.84
CA ALA A 216 -6.27 19.33 -33.95
C ALA A 216 -5.29 20.16 -33.10
N ALA A 217 -4.82 19.63 -31.97
CA ALA A 217 -3.82 20.30 -31.13
C ALA A 217 -2.44 20.29 -31.80
N ASP A 218 -2.04 19.17 -32.40
CA ASP A 218 -0.78 19.02 -33.12
C ASP A 218 -0.73 19.92 -34.37
N GLU A 219 -1.84 20.03 -35.12
CA GLU A 219 -1.96 20.95 -36.27
C GLU A 219 -1.83 22.42 -35.83
N ALA A 220 -2.43 22.78 -34.69
CA ALA A 220 -2.35 24.13 -34.15
C ALA A 220 -0.93 24.48 -33.69
N GLU A 221 -0.19 23.53 -33.10
CA GLU A 221 1.20 23.73 -32.69
C GLU A 221 2.12 23.91 -33.92
N MET A 222 1.98 23.07 -34.95
CA MET A 222 2.74 23.24 -36.20
C MET A 222 2.44 24.59 -36.88
N ALA A 223 1.18 25.02 -36.91
CA ALA A 223 0.82 26.31 -37.49
C ALA A 223 1.43 27.49 -36.72
N ALA A 224 1.47 27.39 -35.38
CA ALA A 224 2.08 28.41 -34.53
C ALA A 224 3.61 28.49 -34.72
N GLU A 225 4.29 27.35 -34.87
CA GLU A 225 5.73 27.31 -35.12
C GLU A 225 6.08 27.89 -36.50
N ALA A 226 5.32 27.53 -37.54
CA ALA A 226 5.48 28.11 -38.87
C ALA A 226 5.30 29.65 -38.87
N ALA A 227 4.33 30.16 -38.12
CA ALA A 227 4.12 31.60 -37.98
C ALA A 227 5.28 32.31 -37.25
N ARG A 228 5.90 31.66 -36.26
CA ARG A 228 7.10 32.20 -35.58
C ARG A 228 8.30 32.27 -36.50
N LEU A 229 8.53 31.23 -37.31
CA LEU A 229 9.63 31.21 -38.29
C LEU A 229 9.44 32.30 -39.36
N ALA A 230 8.23 32.44 -39.92
CA ALA A 230 7.92 33.49 -40.89
C ALA A 230 8.10 34.91 -40.30
N SER A 231 7.70 35.11 -39.04
CA SER A 231 7.89 36.39 -38.35
C SER A 231 9.36 36.71 -38.09
N ALA A 232 10.16 35.69 -37.74
CA ALA A 232 11.60 35.85 -37.53
C ALA A 232 12.33 36.19 -38.83
N GLU A 233 11.96 35.56 -39.94
CA GLU A 233 12.52 35.84 -41.28
C GLU A 233 12.16 37.27 -41.73
N ALA A 234 10.91 37.70 -41.54
CA ALA A 234 10.48 39.06 -41.85
C ALA A 234 11.23 40.12 -41.01
N ALA A 235 11.51 39.84 -39.72
CA ALA A 235 12.29 40.73 -38.86
C ALA A 235 13.76 40.81 -39.30
N ALA A 236 14.36 39.69 -39.68
CA ALA A 236 15.72 39.65 -40.23
C ALA A 236 15.82 40.45 -41.53
N ALA A 237 14.85 40.31 -42.43
CA ALA A 237 14.80 41.06 -43.69
C ALA A 237 14.69 42.58 -43.46
N ARG A 238 13.87 43.03 -42.49
CA ARG A 238 13.78 44.46 -42.13
C ARG A 238 15.09 45.02 -41.61
N THR A 239 15.78 44.26 -40.75
CA THR A 239 17.07 44.67 -40.17
C THR A 239 18.14 44.79 -41.26
N ALA A 240 18.12 43.91 -42.27
CA ALA A 240 19.05 43.97 -43.41
C ALA A 240 18.83 45.19 -44.31
N VAL A 241 17.58 45.64 -44.48
CA VAL A 241 17.26 46.85 -45.26
C VAL A 241 17.67 48.13 -44.52
N GLU A 242 17.51 48.19 -43.20
CA GLU A 242 17.92 49.36 -42.40
C GLU A 242 19.45 49.53 -42.31
N ALA A 243 20.23 48.48 -42.61
CA ALA A 243 21.68 48.50 -42.57
C ALA A 243 22.35 48.95 -43.89
N GLN A 244 21.57 49.21 -44.95
CA GLN A 244 22.04 49.69 -46.26
C GLN A 244 21.86 51.20 -46.39
#